data_AF-A0A8D8CL78-F1
#
_entry.id   AF-A0A8D8CL78-F1
#
_cell.length_a   1.000
_cell.length_b   1.000
_cell.length_c   1.000
_cell.angle_alpha   90.00
_cell.angle_beta   90.00
_cell.angle_gamma   90.00
#
_symmetry.space_group_name_H-M   'P 1'
#
loop_
_entity.id
_entity.type
_entity.pdbx_description
1 polymer ?
#
loop_
_entity_poly.entity_id
_entity_poly.type
_entity_poly.pdbx_seq_one_letter_code
_entity_poly.pdbx_strand_id
1 'polypeptide(L)'
;AIITLLGVSCLWQVATAVTSQEVNQVLAATGYRQVNANLAGVIANGINGMTSNRNEVAMFLAQVIYESAGFYYREEIRGASKKYAPYYGRGYIQLTWDYNY
;
A
#
# COMPACT_ATOMS: atom_id res chain seq x y z
N ALA A 1 -1.27 -49.19 -17.65
CA ALA A 1 -0.41 -48.03 -17.33
C ALA A 1 -1.24 -46.77 -17.52
N ILE A 2 -1.62 -46.09 -16.44
CA ILE A 2 -2.36 -44.83 -16.49
C ILE A 2 -1.32 -43.73 -16.32
N ILE A 3 -1.07 -42.98 -17.39
CA ILE A 3 -0.20 -41.81 -17.39
C ILE A 3 -1.04 -40.65 -16.84
N THR A 4 -0.83 -40.29 -15.58
CA THR A 4 -1.34 -39.04 -15.01
C THR A 4 -0.53 -37.88 -15.55
N LEU A 5 -1.13 -37.14 -16.49
CA LEU A 5 -0.61 -35.89 -17.02
C LEU A 5 -0.68 -34.83 -15.91
N LEU A 6 0.44 -34.60 -15.21
CA LEU A 6 0.64 -33.42 -14.38
C LEU A 6 0.74 -32.21 -15.31
N GLY A 7 -0.41 -31.63 -15.63
CA GLY A 7 -0.51 -30.32 -16.27
C GLY A 7 0.06 -29.28 -15.31
N VAL A 8 1.33 -28.96 -15.47
CA VAL A 8 1.92 -27.73 -14.95
C VAL A 8 1.25 -26.61 -15.73
N SER A 9 0.12 -26.11 -15.20
CA SER A 9 -0.34 -24.79 -15.58
C SER A 9 0.76 -23.84 -15.12
N CYS A 10 1.55 -23.37 -16.09
CA CYS A 10 2.37 -22.20 -15.93
C CYS A 10 1.40 -21.05 -15.63
N LEU A 11 1.09 -20.87 -14.35
CA LEU A 11 0.43 -19.68 -13.86
C LEU A 11 1.41 -18.57 -14.23
N TRP A 12 1.03 -17.79 -15.23
CA TRP A 12 1.68 -16.51 -15.51
C TRP A 12 1.47 -15.67 -14.27
N GLN A 13 2.41 -15.76 -13.32
CA GLN A 13 2.47 -14.83 -12.22
C GLN A 13 2.74 -13.49 -12.88
N VAL A 14 1.72 -12.64 -12.98
CA VAL A 14 1.91 -11.25 -13.38
C VAL A 14 3.00 -10.72 -12.47
N ALA A 15 4.13 -10.32 -13.02
CA ALA A 15 5.26 -9.87 -12.24
C ALA A 15 4.80 -8.70 -11.36
N THR A 16 4.74 -8.93 -10.06
CA THR A 16 4.34 -7.90 -9.09
C THR A 16 5.56 -7.03 -8.81
N ALA A 17 5.37 -5.71 -8.79
CA ALA A 17 6.46 -4.79 -8.47
C ALA A 17 6.83 -4.84 -6.98
N VAL A 18 5.86 -5.17 -6.12
CA VAL A 18 6.04 -5.31 -4.67
C VAL A 18 5.17 -6.41 -4.08
N THR A 19 5.73 -7.17 -3.15
CA THR A 19 5.03 -8.19 -2.38
C THR A 19 4.57 -7.65 -1.01
N SER A 20 3.61 -8.32 -0.38
CA SER A 20 3.19 -7.99 1.00
C SER A 20 4.34 -8.12 2.01
N GLN A 21 5.26 -9.07 1.79
CA GLN A 21 6.46 -9.20 2.61
C GLN A 21 7.40 -8.01 2.43
N GLU A 22 7.64 -7.56 1.19
CA GLU A 22 8.47 -6.38 0.92
C GLU A 22 7.89 -5.11 1.56
N VAL A 23 6.56 -4.93 1.58
CA VAL A 23 5.93 -3.80 2.31
C VAL A 23 6.37 -3.76 3.78
N ASN A 24 6.33 -4.91 4.46
CA ASN A 24 6.73 -5.01 5.86
C ASN A 24 8.25 -4.94 6.06
N GLN A 25 9.06 -5.33 5.07
CA GLN A 25 10.50 -5.12 5.09
C GLN A 25 10.84 -3.63 4.97
N VAL A 26 10.15 -2.89 4.09
CA VAL A 26 10.33 -1.44 3.94
C VAL A 26 9.92 -0.70 5.22
N LEU A 27 8.79 -1.05 5.84
CA LEU A 27 8.38 -0.46 7.12
C LEU A 27 9.44 -0.66 8.20
N ALA A 28 9.94 -1.89 8.36
CA ALA A 28 10.98 -2.19 9.32
C ALA A 28 12.29 -1.43 9.02
N ALA A 29 12.71 -1.39 7.75
CA ALA A 29 13.91 -0.68 7.32
C ALA A 29 13.83 0.84 7.49
N THR A 30 12.61 1.40 7.50
CA THR A 30 12.35 2.84 7.68
C THR A 30 11.98 3.21 9.13
N GLY A 31 12.07 2.26 10.06
CA GLY A 31 11.83 2.50 11.49
C GLY A 31 10.36 2.52 11.92
N TYR A 32 9.44 2.14 11.02
CA TYR A 32 8.02 2.05 11.31
C TYR A 32 7.61 0.64 11.74
N ARG A 33 6.52 0.56 12.51
CA ARG A 33 5.94 -0.72 12.92
C ARG A 33 5.36 -1.45 11.71
N GLN A 34 5.66 -2.73 11.60
CA GLN A 34 5.08 -3.60 10.60
C GLN A 34 3.56 -3.71 10.76
N VAL A 35 2.86 -3.91 9.64
CA VAL A 35 1.42 -4.13 9.62
C VAL A 35 1.09 -5.62 9.52
N ASN A 36 -0.15 -5.98 9.86
CA ASN A 36 -0.59 -7.36 9.70
C ASN A 36 -0.61 -7.79 8.21
N ALA A 37 -0.57 -9.10 7.97
CA ALA A 37 -0.48 -9.66 6.62
C ALA A 37 -1.63 -9.26 5.70
N ASN A 38 -2.84 -9.06 6.23
CA ASN A 38 -3.99 -8.62 5.44
C ASN A 38 -3.75 -7.19 4.91
N LEU A 39 -3.41 -6.24 5.79
CA LEU A 39 -3.14 -4.86 5.38
C LEU A 39 -1.93 -4.77 4.44
N ALA A 40 -0.86 -5.52 4.70
CA ALA A 40 0.28 -5.59 3.79
C ALA A 40 -0.13 -6.10 2.40
N GLY A 41 -1.01 -7.10 2.33
CA GLY A 41 -1.59 -7.61 1.09
C GLY A 41 -2.43 -6.57 0.35
N VAL A 42 -3.29 -5.84 1.04
CA VAL A 42 -4.10 -4.75 0.46
C VAL A 42 -3.19 -3.66 -0.13
N ILE A 43 -2.16 -3.24 0.60
CA ILE A 43 -1.20 -2.22 0.14
C ILE A 43 -0.46 -2.71 -1.11
N ALA A 44 0.12 -3.92 -1.06
CA ALA A 44 0.85 -4.47 -2.19
C ALA A 44 -0.03 -4.62 -3.44
N ASN A 45 -1.25 -5.17 -3.28
CA ASN A 45 -2.19 -5.33 -4.38
C ASN A 45 -2.63 -3.99 -4.98
N GLY A 46 -2.90 -2.99 -4.14
CA GLY A 46 -3.25 -1.64 -4.60
C GLY A 46 -2.13 -1.01 -5.42
N ILE A 47 -0.88 -1.09 -4.94
CA ILE A 47 0.28 -0.56 -5.64
C ILE A 47 0.53 -1.28 -6.97
N ASN A 48 0.49 -2.62 -6.97
CA ASN A 48 0.66 -3.42 -8.19
C ASN A 48 -0.46 -3.17 -9.22
N GLY A 49 -1.65 -2.72 -8.77
CA GLY A 49 -2.72 -2.27 -9.65
C GLY A 49 -2.49 -0.90 -10.30
N MET A 50 -1.55 -0.11 -9.79
CA MET A 50 -1.21 1.22 -10.31
C MET A 50 0.03 1.20 -11.21
N THR A 51 1.06 0.43 -10.84
CA THR A 51 2.33 0.43 -11.56
C THR A 51 3.11 -0.86 -11.36
N SER A 52 3.89 -1.23 -12.37
CA SER A 52 4.91 -2.30 -12.30
C SER A 52 6.34 -1.75 -12.14
N ASN A 53 6.52 -0.42 -12.12
CA ASN A 53 7.82 0.22 -12.01
C ASN A 53 8.27 0.35 -10.53
N ARG A 54 9.37 -0.32 -10.16
CA ARG A 54 9.87 -0.32 -8.77
C ARG A 54 10.26 1.07 -8.24
N ASN A 55 10.65 2.01 -9.10
CA ASN A 55 10.96 3.37 -8.66
C ASN A 55 9.68 4.13 -8.28
N GLU A 56 8.62 3.98 -9.06
CA GLU A 56 7.30 4.57 -8.75
C GLU A 56 6.73 3.96 -7.47
N VAL A 57 6.85 2.64 -7.31
CA VAL A 57 6.49 1.95 -6.06
C VAL A 57 7.24 2.53 -4.86
N ALA A 58 8.56 2.69 -4.96
CA ALA A 58 9.37 3.20 -3.86
C ALA A 58 8.98 4.65 -3.50
N MET A 59 8.80 5.52 -4.50
CA MET A 59 8.37 6.90 -4.30
C MET A 59 6.98 6.97 -3.65
N PHE A 60 6.03 6.18 -4.14
CA PHE A 60 4.68 6.15 -3.59
C PHE A 60 4.67 5.62 -2.16
N LEU A 61 5.35 4.49 -1.89
CA LEU A 61 5.49 3.93 -0.55
C LEU A 61 6.10 4.94 0.43
N ALA A 62 7.16 5.64 0.03
CA ALA A 62 7.79 6.65 0.88
C ALA A 62 6.79 7.73 1.32
N GLN A 63 5.99 8.25 0.39
CA GLN A 63 4.97 9.27 0.69
C GLN A 63 3.89 8.71 1.63
N VAL A 64 3.25 7.59 1.28
CA VAL A 64 2.15 7.06 2.10
C VAL A 64 2.61 6.55 3.46
N ILE A 65 3.85 6.07 3.61
CA ILE A 65 4.41 5.70 4.90
C ILE A 65 4.60 6.95 5.76
N TYR A 66 5.19 8.01 5.22
CA TYR A 66 5.45 9.23 5.98
C TYR A 66 4.15 9.92 6.42
N GLU A 67 3.22 10.15 5.49
CA GLU A 67 1.97 10.87 5.73
C GLU A 67 1.03 10.17 6.73
N SER A 68 1.14 8.84 6.86
CA SER A 68 0.28 8.03 7.73
C SER A 68 0.96 7.48 8.98
N ALA A 69 2.22 7.87 9.22
CA ALA A 69 3.07 7.30 10.27
C ALA A 69 3.17 5.76 10.20
N GLY A 70 3.46 5.23 9.01
CA GLY A 70 3.59 3.78 8.78
C GLY A 70 2.24 3.07 8.75
N PHE A 71 1.26 3.64 8.07
CA PHE A 71 -0.12 3.12 7.94
C PHE A 71 -0.89 3.06 9.27
N TYR A 72 -0.50 3.87 10.26
CA TYR A 72 -1.16 3.93 11.56
C TYR A 72 -2.39 4.84 11.53
N TYR A 73 -2.25 6.05 10.98
CA TYR A 73 -3.33 7.03 10.89
C TYR A 73 -4.05 6.94 9.54
N ARG A 74 -5.39 6.97 9.60
CA ARG A 74 -6.25 7.09 8.41
C ARG A 74 -6.95 8.43 8.30
N GLU A 75 -6.87 9.23 9.34
CA GLU A 75 -7.47 10.55 9.44
C GLU A 75 -6.45 11.49 10.05
N GLU A 76 -6.46 12.73 9.58
CA GLU A 76 -5.63 13.80 10.14
C GLU A 76 -5.93 13.97 11.63
N ILE A 77 -4.88 14.05 12.45
CA ILE A 77 -5.01 14.30 13.88
C ILE A 77 -5.73 15.64 14.10
N ARG A 78 -6.88 15.59 14.79
CA ARG A 78 -7.80 16.72 15.02
C ARG A 78 -8.35 17.35 13.72
N GLY A 79 -8.50 16.56 12.66
CA GLY A 79 -9.02 17.01 11.37
C GLY A 79 -10.39 17.68 11.43
N ALA A 80 -11.30 17.15 12.27
CA ALA A 80 -12.64 17.73 12.46
C ALA A 80 -12.64 19.16 13.04
N SER A 81 -11.53 19.61 13.64
CA SER A 81 -11.38 20.98 14.17
C SER A 81 -10.72 21.94 13.17
N LYS A 82 -10.37 21.48 11.97
CA LYS A 82 -9.69 22.30 10.96
C LYS A 82 -10.70 23.14 10.16
N LYS A 83 -10.24 24.29 9.65
CA LYS A 83 -11.05 25.20 8.83
C LYS A 83 -11.59 24.58 7.54
N TYR A 84 -10.96 23.52 7.07
CA TYR A 84 -11.30 22.79 5.86
C TYR A 84 -12.08 21.51 6.16
N ALA A 85 -12.58 21.31 7.39
CA ALA A 85 -13.55 20.26 7.66
C ALA A 85 -14.82 20.47 6.80
N PRO A 86 -15.46 19.39 6.31
CA PRO A 86 -15.17 17.98 6.59
C PRO A 86 -14.02 17.40 5.75
N TYR A 87 -13.36 18.17 4.88
CA TYR A 87 -12.32 17.72 3.94
C TYR A 87 -10.90 17.73 4.53
N TYR A 88 -10.75 17.32 5.79
CA TYR A 88 -9.43 17.09 6.40
C TYR A 88 -8.77 15.82 5.85
N GLY A 89 -7.46 15.65 6.10
CA GLY A 89 -6.67 14.54 5.56
C GLY A 89 -7.30 13.18 5.84
N ARG A 90 -7.53 12.38 4.78
CA ARG A 90 -7.94 10.96 4.90
C ARG A 90 -7.09 10.02 4.05
N GLY A 91 -7.11 8.76 4.44
CA GLY A 91 -6.33 7.70 3.80
C GLY A 91 -4.84 7.86 4.06
N TYR A 92 -4.03 7.00 3.45
CA TYR A 92 -2.60 6.97 3.73
C TYR A 92 -1.79 8.06 3.04
N ILE A 93 -2.35 8.74 2.04
CA ILE A 93 -1.76 9.92 1.38
C ILE A 93 -2.31 11.25 1.92
N GLN A 94 -3.20 11.21 2.92
CA GLN A 94 -3.81 12.40 3.53
C GLN A 94 -4.50 13.34 2.51
N LEU A 95 -5.39 12.80 1.67
CA LEU A 95 -6.19 13.59 0.73
C LEU A 95 -6.99 14.67 1.49
N THR A 96 -6.85 15.92 1.09
CA THR A 96 -7.32 17.11 1.85
C THR A 96 -7.92 18.14 0.88
N TRP A 97 -8.86 18.95 1.36
CA TRP A 97 -9.62 19.99 0.63
C TRP A 97 -10.71 19.47 -0.31
N ASP A 98 -11.81 20.23 -0.38
CA ASP A 98 -13.01 19.93 -1.16
C ASP A 98 -12.74 19.65 -2.63
N TYR A 99 -11.88 20.44 -3.28
CA TYR A 99 -11.58 20.26 -4.71
C TYR A 99 -10.77 18.99 -5.04
N ASN A 100 -10.25 18.29 -4.03
CA ASN A 100 -9.55 17.01 -4.22
C ASN A 100 -10.43 15.79 -3.90
N TYR A 101 -11.52 15.98 -3.15
CA TYR A 101 -12.48 14.93 -2.77
C TYR A 101 -13.58 14.77 -3.82
#